data_AF-A0A0W0X3H7-F1
#
_entry.id   AF-A0A0W0X3H7-F1
#
_cell.length_a   1.000
_cell.length_b   1.000
_cell.length_c   1.000
_cell.angle_alpha   90.00
_cell.angle_beta   90.00
_cell.angle_gamma   90.00
#
_symmetry.space_group_name_H-M   'P 1'
#
loop_
_entity.id
_entity.type
_entity.pdbx_description
1 polymer ?
#
loop_
_entity_poly.entity_id
_entity_poly.type
_entity_poly.pdbx_seq_one_letter_code
_entity_poly.pdbx_strand_id
1 'polypeptide(L)'
;MEESIRLLQKFANDKVSLYGINTQVGDDAYRVNLQSQDYADSLIRRQANAMRALGCALGQDCSDEIVRAMLLIRANSHVQGASGVRPLVTEGILNLVNKDILLIIKRYGSVGASGDLIPMSSIGRTLMAEHIVKYNGSIMHAKDLFNDLGIEPIQLQMKEGVAIVNGTSFTSAIAAIAIHKLCYYLPLSISAIAVCCEAMLAMDSSYDPFLHESKHHKSQIEVAAFIRQCWEGSESIHYSKF
;
A
#
# COMPACT_ATOMS: atom_id res chain seq x y z
N MET A 1 8.46 -18.52 -6.59
CA MET A 1 9.01 -17.39 -7.37
C MET A 1 9.86 -17.85 -8.54
N GLU A 2 10.84 -18.73 -8.36
CA GLU A 2 11.71 -19.18 -9.46
C GLU A 2 10.95 -19.79 -10.64
N GLU A 3 9.90 -20.57 -10.38
CA GLU A 3 9.11 -21.22 -11.42
C GLU A 3 8.44 -20.21 -12.37
N SER A 4 7.90 -19.11 -11.86
CA SER A 4 7.29 -18.09 -12.72
C SER A 4 8.33 -17.32 -13.53
N ILE A 5 9.54 -17.13 -13.00
CA ILE A 5 10.66 -16.56 -13.76
C ILE A 5 11.03 -17.49 -14.92
N ARG A 6 11.18 -18.80 -14.66
CA ARG A 6 11.48 -19.80 -15.69
C ARG A 6 10.40 -19.84 -16.77
N LEU A 7 9.13 -19.78 -16.37
CA LEU A 7 8.00 -19.73 -17.30
C LEU A 7 8.03 -18.49 -18.20
N LEU A 8 8.34 -17.32 -17.63
CA LEU A 8 8.45 -16.08 -18.40
C LEU A 8 9.64 -16.08 -19.35
N GLN A 9 10.77 -16.60 -18.92
CA GLN A 9 11.95 -16.77 -19.78
C GLN A 9 11.63 -17.68 -20.97
N LYS A 10 10.89 -18.77 -20.75
CA LYS A 10 10.41 -19.64 -21.83
C LYS A 10 9.57 -18.86 -22.84
N PHE A 11 8.51 -18.17 -22.40
CA PHE A 11 7.65 -17.41 -23.32
C PHE A 11 8.38 -16.27 -24.04
N ALA A 12 9.31 -15.60 -23.35
CA ALA A 12 10.13 -14.55 -23.95
C ALA A 12 11.05 -15.13 -25.06
N ASN A 13 11.66 -16.29 -24.82
CA ASN A 13 12.49 -16.99 -25.80
C ASN A 13 11.68 -17.48 -27.02
N ASP A 14 10.44 -17.91 -26.79
CA ASP A 14 9.49 -18.32 -27.83
C ASP A 14 8.94 -17.12 -28.64
N LYS A 15 9.43 -15.89 -28.39
CA LYS A 15 8.99 -14.63 -29.03
C LYS A 15 7.49 -14.39 -28.94
N VAL A 16 6.84 -14.93 -27.91
CA VAL A 16 5.45 -14.62 -27.59
C VAL A 16 5.39 -13.18 -27.08
N SER A 17 4.49 -12.36 -27.63
CA SER A 17 4.29 -10.98 -27.16
C SER A 17 3.68 -10.96 -25.76
N LEU A 18 4.38 -10.35 -24.80
CA LEU A 18 4.01 -10.32 -23.39
C LEU A 18 4.09 -8.89 -22.84
N TYR A 19 2.95 -8.37 -22.39
CA TYR A 19 2.80 -7.00 -21.91
C TYR A 19 3.80 -6.64 -20.82
N GLY A 20 4.59 -5.57 -21.03
CA GLY A 20 5.56 -5.06 -20.06
C GLY A 20 6.76 -5.98 -19.81
N ILE A 21 6.86 -7.08 -20.55
CA ILE A 21 7.99 -8.01 -20.54
C ILE A 21 8.83 -7.72 -21.79
N ASN A 22 8.38 -8.20 -22.95
CA ASN A 22 9.02 -7.94 -24.23
C ASN A 22 8.23 -6.96 -25.11
N THR A 23 7.13 -6.39 -24.59
CA THR A 23 6.51 -5.18 -25.12
C THR A 23 6.79 -3.99 -24.22
N GLN A 24 6.39 -2.79 -24.66
CA GLN A 24 6.31 -1.63 -23.79
C GLN A 24 5.03 -1.66 -22.93
N VAL A 25 4.76 -0.57 -22.21
CA VAL A 25 3.61 -0.41 -21.31
C VAL A 25 2.76 0.78 -21.73
N GLY A 26 1.50 0.82 -21.28
CA GLY A 26 0.57 1.89 -21.59
C GLY A 26 0.28 1.97 -23.09
N ASP A 27 0.15 3.19 -23.61
CA ASP A 27 -0.11 3.43 -25.03
C ASP A 27 1.01 2.85 -25.92
N ASP A 28 2.25 2.78 -25.45
CA ASP A 28 3.35 2.25 -26.26
C ASP A 28 3.33 0.71 -26.43
N ALA A 29 2.39 0.00 -25.80
CA ALA A 29 2.35 -1.47 -25.78
C ALA A 29 2.29 -2.12 -27.17
N TYR A 30 1.73 -1.42 -28.18
CA TYR A 30 1.68 -1.90 -29.56
C TYR A 30 2.98 -1.68 -30.35
N ARG A 31 3.93 -0.88 -29.82
CA ARG A 31 5.20 -0.54 -30.49
C ARG A 31 6.27 -1.56 -30.16
N VAL A 32 6.24 -2.68 -30.89
CA VAL A 32 7.05 -3.88 -30.61
C VAL A 32 7.87 -4.29 -31.83
N ASN A 33 9.17 -4.57 -31.63
CA ASN A 33 10.03 -5.16 -32.65
C ASN A 33 10.90 -6.28 -32.03
N LEU A 34 10.29 -7.43 -31.76
CA LEU A 34 10.96 -8.60 -31.15
C LEU A 34 12.06 -9.22 -32.01
N GLN A 35 12.19 -8.81 -33.27
CA GLN A 35 13.24 -9.31 -34.17
C GLN A 35 14.52 -8.46 -34.11
N SER A 36 14.47 -7.27 -33.50
CA SER A 36 15.60 -6.37 -33.37
C SER A 36 16.38 -6.61 -32.08
N GLN A 37 17.70 -6.83 -32.19
CA GLN A 37 18.58 -6.94 -31.02
C GLN A 37 18.63 -5.62 -30.23
N ASP A 38 18.70 -4.48 -30.93
CA ASP A 38 18.65 -3.15 -30.29
C ASP A 38 17.37 -2.95 -29.47
N TYR A 39 16.25 -3.47 -29.98
CA TYR A 39 14.98 -3.46 -29.24
C TYR A 39 15.09 -4.29 -27.97
N ALA A 40 15.58 -5.53 -28.05
CA ALA A 40 15.77 -6.41 -26.90
C ALA A 40 16.66 -5.76 -25.82
N ASP A 41 17.81 -5.18 -26.22
CA ASP A 41 18.75 -4.52 -25.32
C ASP A 41 18.14 -3.24 -24.70
N SER A 42 17.23 -2.57 -25.41
CA SER A 42 16.55 -1.38 -24.91
C SER A 42 15.53 -1.70 -23.81
N LEU A 43 14.98 -2.92 -23.75
CA LEU A 43 13.90 -3.27 -22.80
C LEU A 43 14.36 -3.11 -21.34
N ILE A 44 15.60 -3.49 -21.02
CA ILE A 44 16.18 -3.32 -19.68
C ILE A 44 16.25 -1.84 -19.31
N ARG A 45 16.81 -1.00 -20.20
CA ARG A 45 16.89 0.45 -19.99
C ARG A 45 15.51 1.10 -19.81
N ARG A 46 14.51 0.61 -20.54
CA ARG A 46 13.13 1.11 -20.45
C ARG A 46 12.49 0.85 -19.09
N GLN A 47 12.85 -0.23 -18.38
CA GLN A 47 12.32 -0.48 -17.03
C GLN A 47 12.75 0.62 -16.04
N ALA A 48 14.03 0.98 -16.05
CA ALA A 48 14.54 2.09 -15.25
C ALA A 48 13.90 3.42 -15.66
N ASN A 49 13.79 3.69 -16.97
CA ASN A 49 13.15 4.91 -17.48
C ASN A 49 11.68 5.02 -17.08
N ALA A 50 10.93 3.91 -17.07
CA ALA A 50 9.54 3.90 -16.63
C ALA A 50 9.42 4.32 -15.15
N MET A 51 10.32 3.84 -14.29
CA MET A 51 10.34 4.26 -12.87
C MET A 51 10.63 5.75 -12.73
N ARG A 52 11.56 6.30 -13.53
CA ARG A 52 11.87 7.73 -13.55
C ARG A 52 10.69 8.56 -14.05
N ALA A 53 10.06 8.15 -15.14
CA ALA A 53 8.94 8.86 -15.77
C ALA A 53 7.69 8.93 -14.86
N LEU A 54 7.48 7.93 -14.02
CA LEU A 54 6.40 7.89 -13.02
C LEU A 54 6.68 8.75 -11.77
N GLY A 55 7.86 9.37 -11.66
CA GLY A 55 8.28 10.19 -10.53
C GLY A 55 7.60 11.57 -10.44
N CYS A 56 6.28 11.65 -10.64
CA CYS A 56 5.51 12.89 -10.75
C CYS A 56 4.46 13.06 -9.63
N ALA A 57 4.67 12.43 -8.47
CA ALA A 57 3.79 12.53 -7.31
C ALA A 57 3.75 13.97 -6.74
N LEU A 58 2.60 14.39 -6.22
CA LEU A 58 2.38 15.76 -5.70
C LEU A 58 1.80 15.77 -4.28
N GLY A 59 1.92 16.92 -3.61
CA GLY A 59 1.37 17.15 -2.28
C GLY A 59 2.36 16.90 -1.14
N GLN A 60 1.82 16.73 0.07
CA GLN A 60 2.60 16.44 1.28
C GLN A 60 3.14 15.00 1.25
N ASP A 61 4.20 14.76 2.04
CA ASP A 61 4.73 13.43 2.25
C ASP A 61 3.73 12.55 2.99
N CYS A 62 3.63 11.29 2.56
CA CYS A 62 2.91 10.25 3.28
C CYS A 62 3.59 9.96 4.62
N SER A 63 2.81 9.48 5.60
CA SER A 63 3.37 9.05 6.87
C SER A 63 4.25 7.82 6.72
N ASP A 64 5.26 7.71 7.60
CA ASP A 64 6.16 6.57 7.71
C ASP A 64 5.39 5.23 7.82
N GLU A 65 4.24 5.22 8.51
CA GLU A 65 3.36 4.06 8.65
C GLU A 65 2.83 3.55 7.30
N ILE A 66 2.39 4.47 6.42
CA ILE A 66 1.86 4.12 5.10
C ILE A 66 3.00 3.58 4.23
N VAL A 67 4.19 4.17 4.29
CA VAL A 67 5.36 3.73 3.53
C VAL A 67 5.77 2.32 3.95
N ARG A 68 5.86 2.05 5.26
CA ARG A 68 6.17 0.70 5.79
C ARG A 68 5.14 -0.33 5.35
N ALA A 69 3.85 -0.03 5.53
CA ALA A 69 2.77 -0.93 5.14
C ALA A 69 2.78 -1.20 3.63
N MET A 70 3.01 -0.18 2.80
CA MET A 70 3.09 -0.30 1.34
C MET A 70 4.22 -1.25 0.92
N LEU A 71 5.42 -1.08 1.49
CA LEU A 71 6.56 -1.96 1.20
C LEU A 71 6.26 -3.41 1.58
N LEU A 72 5.72 -3.64 2.78
CA LEU A 72 5.39 -4.98 3.26
C LEU A 72 4.32 -5.66 2.40
N ILE A 73 3.25 -4.93 2.05
CA ILE A 73 2.18 -5.44 1.17
C ILE A 73 2.74 -5.76 -0.22
N ARG A 74 3.64 -4.95 -0.76
CA ARG A 74 4.26 -5.20 -2.07
C ARG A 74 5.14 -6.45 -2.03
N ALA A 75 6.00 -6.57 -1.01
CA ALA A 75 6.81 -7.77 -0.83
C ALA A 75 5.94 -9.03 -0.69
N ASN A 76 4.87 -8.96 0.10
CA ASN A 76 3.90 -10.05 0.24
C ASN A 76 3.25 -10.43 -1.10
N SER A 77 2.89 -9.45 -1.94
CA SER A 77 2.37 -9.72 -3.28
C SER A 77 3.41 -10.42 -4.18
N HIS A 78 4.70 -10.07 -4.08
CA HIS A 78 5.75 -10.70 -4.87
C HIS A 78 5.96 -12.18 -4.50
N VAL A 79 5.94 -12.51 -3.21
CA VAL A 79 6.25 -13.89 -2.75
C VAL A 79 5.20 -14.91 -3.16
N GLN A 80 3.97 -14.48 -3.49
CA GLN A 80 2.95 -15.35 -4.11
C GLN A 80 3.41 -15.93 -5.46
N GLY A 81 4.45 -15.37 -6.06
CA GLY A 81 5.12 -15.97 -7.21
C GLY A 81 4.47 -15.67 -8.55
N ALA A 82 3.30 -15.02 -8.63
CA ALA A 82 2.66 -14.66 -9.90
C ALA A 82 3.35 -13.50 -10.65
N SER A 83 4.16 -12.69 -9.96
CA SER A 83 4.78 -11.48 -10.52
C SER A 83 6.00 -11.76 -11.40
N GLY A 84 6.64 -12.94 -11.29
CA GLY A 84 7.79 -13.30 -12.12
C GLY A 84 8.97 -12.33 -12.04
N VAL A 85 9.25 -11.88 -10.81
CA VAL A 85 10.31 -10.94 -10.44
C VAL A 85 11.40 -11.71 -9.70
N ARG A 86 12.68 -11.34 -9.87
CA ARG A 86 13.78 -12.02 -9.17
C ARG A 86 13.63 -11.90 -7.64
N PRO A 87 13.99 -12.94 -6.87
CA PRO A 87 13.99 -12.87 -5.40
C PRO A 87 14.75 -11.65 -4.86
N LEU A 88 15.88 -11.30 -5.47
CA LEU A 88 16.69 -10.13 -5.12
C LEU A 88 15.89 -8.81 -5.05
N VAL A 89 14.89 -8.61 -5.92
CA VAL A 89 14.07 -7.39 -5.89
C VAL A 89 13.17 -7.39 -4.66
N THR A 90 12.54 -8.52 -4.36
CA THR A 90 11.69 -8.68 -3.17
C THR A 90 12.50 -8.60 -1.89
N GLU A 91 13.68 -9.22 -1.86
CA GLU A 91 14.66 -9.10 -0.77
C GLU A 91 15.11 -7.66 -0.59
N GLY A 92 15.34 -6.92 -1.69
CA GLY A 92 15.61 -5.48 -1.65
C GLY A 92 14.50 -4.70 -0.96
N ILE A 93 13.23 -4.96 -1.30
CA ILE A 93 12.07 -4.33 -0.63
C ILE A 93 12.04 -4.69 0.85
N LEU A 94 12.25 -5.96 1.20
CA LEU A 94 12.29 -6.42 2.60
C LEU A 94 13.47 -5.81 3.37
N ASN A 95 14.61 -5.60 2.73
CA ASN A 95 15.76 -4.92 3.33
C ASN A 95 15.46 -3.46 3.67
N LEU A 96 14.71 -2.76 2.82
CA LEU A 96 14.23 -1.40 3.13
C LEU A 96 13.35 -1.40 4.39
N VAL A 97 12.44 -2.39 4.52
CA VAL A 97 11.59 -2.55 5.71
C VAL A 97 12.42 -2.88 6.95
N ASN A 98 13.29 -3.88 6.86
CA ASN A 98 14.08 -4.39 8.00
C ASN A 98 15.08 -3.37 8.53
N LYS A 99 15.57 -2.48 7.67
CA LYS A 99 16.49 -1.39 8.04
C LYS A 99 15.78 -0.07 8.29
N ASP A 100 14.45 -0.02 8.22
CA ASP A 100 13.65 1.20 8.32
C ASP A 100 14.12 2.33 7.40
N ILE A 101 14.49 1.98 6.15
CA ILE A 101 14.83 2.93 5.09
C ILE A 101 13.52 3.32 4.40
N LEU A 102 13.02 4.50 4.72
CA LEU A 102 11.70 4.95 4.29
C LEU A 102 11.79 5.81 3.04
N LEU A 103 10.98 5.51 2.06
CA LEU A 103 10.89 6.28 0.83
C LEU A 103 10.11 7.56 1.07
N ILE A 104 10.56 8.67 0.49
CA ILE A 104 9.75 9.89 0.44
C ILE A 104 8.72 9.74 -0.66
N ILE A 105 7.44 9.62 -0.29
CA ILE A 105 6.32 9.42 -1.23
C ILE A 105 5.31 10.54 -1.01
N LYS A 106 4.89 11.21 -2.08
CA LYS A 106 3.86 12.26 -2.00
C LYS A 106 2.45 11.66 -2.06
N ARG A 107 1.50 12.32 -1.42
CA ARG A 107 0.13 11.81 -1.23
C ARG A 107 -0.68 11.65 -2.53
N TYR A 108 -0.41 12.44 -3.57
CA TYR A 108 -1.20 12.45 -4.81
C TYR A 108 -0.41 11.90 -6.00
N GLY A 109 -1.12 11.20 -6.89
CA GLY A 109 -0.58 10.68 -8.14
C GLY A 109 -1.26 9.37 -8.57
N SER A 110 -1.58 8.48 -7.63
CA SER A 110 -2.34 7.27 -7.96
C SER A 110 -3.80 7.58 -8.27
N VAL A 111 -4.35 6.86 -9.27
CA VAL A 111 -5.78 6.82 -9.59
C VAL A 111 -6.44 5.48 -9.21
N GLY A 112 -5.68 4.54 -8.63
CA GLY A 112 -6.20 3.26 -8.14
C GLY A 112 -6.75 2.29 -9.21
N ALA A 113 -6.55 2.55 -10.50
CA ALA A 113 -7.16 1.77 -11.58
C ALA A 113 -6.34 0.54 -12.02
N SER A 114 -5.08 0.76 -12.46
CA SER A 114 -4.19 -0.30 -12.99
C SER A 114 -2.92 -0.44 -12.13
N GLY A 115 -3.07 -0.23 -10.82
CA GLY A 115 -1.98 -0.15 -9.87
C GLY A 115 -1.65 1.29 -9.47
N ASP A 116 -0.99 1.41 -8.32
CA ASP A 116 -0.57 2.67 -7.73
C ASP A 116 0.74 3.17 -8.36
N LEU A 117 0.76 3.31 -9.69
CA LEU A 117 1.99 3.39 -10.48
C LEU A 117 2.98 4.46 -10.01
N ILE A 118 2.48 5.68 -9.79
CA ILE A 118 3.27 6.84 -9.38
C ILE A 118 3.93 6.65 -8.01
N PRO A 119 3.19 6.43 -6.90
CA PRO A 119 3.82 6.23 -5.60
C PRO A 119 4.67 4.95 -5.53
N MET A 120 4.28 3.89 -6.26
CA MET A 120 5.04 2.64 -6.28
C MET A 120 6.35 2.75 -7.07
N SER A 121 6.45 3.70 -8.01
CA SER A 121 7.70 3.94 -8.75
C SER A 121 8.85 4.36 -7.82
N SER A 122 8.55 4.97 -6.67
CA SER A 122 9.54 5.29 -5.65
C SER A 122 10.29 4.05 -5.18
N ILE A 123 9.63 2.88 -5.08
CA ILE A 123 10.31 1.61 -4.73
C ILE A 123 11.41 1.31 -5.74
N GLY A 124 11.07 1.30 -7.03
CA GLY A 124 12.04 1.01 -8.10
C GLY A 124 13.18 2.03 -8.10
N ARG A 125 12.87 3.31 -7.94
CA ARG A 125 13.89 4.37 -7.86
C ARG A 125 14.80 4.22 -6.65
N THR A 126 14.27 3.87 -5.47
CA THR A 126 15.09 3.64 -4.28
C THR A 126 15.98 2.40 -4.44
N LEU A 127 15.47 1.30 -4.98
CA LEU A 127 16.28 0.09 -5.24
C LEU A 127 17.42 0.36 -6.24
N MET A 128 17.20 1.25 -7.22
CA MET A 128 18.23 1.73 -8.14
C MET A 128 19.13 2.83 -7.55
N ALA A 129 18.92 3.23 -6.28
CA ALA A 129 19.60 4.33 -5.61
C ALA A 129 19.37 5.74 -6.24
N GLU A 130 18.24 5.94 -6.91
CA GLU A 130 17.83 7.16 -7.64
C GLU A 130 16.69 7.93 -6.96
N HIS A 131 16.56 7.78 -5.65
CA HIS A 131 15.52 8.43 -4.86
C HIS A 131 16.09 9.06 -3.59
N ILE A 132 15.29 9.88 -2.93
CA ILE A 132 15.56 10.35 -1.57
C ILE A 132 14.81 9.48 -0.57
N VAL A 133 15.44 9.24 0.57
CA VAL A 133 14.92 8.38 1.64
C VAL A 133 15.10 9.06 2.98
N LYS A 134 14.27 8.68 3.94
CA LYS A 134 14.41 9.01 5.35
C LYS A 134 15.02 7.81 6.07
N TYR A 135 16.09 8.04 6.81
CA TYR A 135 16.79 7.04 7.60
C TYR A 135 17.26 7.67 8.91
N ASN A 136 16.98 7.03 10.04
CA ASN A 136 17.28 7.55 11.39
C ASN A 136 16.83 9.01 11.61
N GLY A 137 15.68 9.38 11.07
CA GLY A 137 15.09 10.72 11.20
C GLY A 137 15.57 11.76 10.18
N SER A 138 16.61 11.47 9.41
CA SER A 138 17.20 12.40 8.43
C SER A 138 16.84 12.03 7.00
N ILE A 139 16.62 13.04 6.14
CA ILE A 139 16.40 12.85 4.69
C ILE A 139 17.74 12.93 3.97
N MET A 140 18.02 11.96 3.10
CA MET A 140 19.26 11.87 2.33
C MET A 140 19.03 11.17 0.98
N HIS A 141 20.02 11.22 0.09
CA HIS A 141 19.98 10.45 -1.15
C HIS A 141 20.21 8.96 -0.85
N ALA A 142 19.40 8.10 -1.49
CA ALA A 142 19.55 6.64 -1.36
C ALA A 142 20.95 6.18 -1.79
N LYS A 143 21.56 6.83 -2.78
CA LYS A 143 22.93 6.56 -3.22
C LYS A 143 23.96 6.68 -2.09
N ASP A 144 23.92 7.77 -1.34
CA ASP A 144 24.89 8.01 -0.27
C ASP A 144 24.67 7.02 0.86
N LEU A 145 23.40 6.82 1.26
CA LEU A 145 23.04 5.83 2.27
C LEU A 145 23.44 4.40 1.89
N PHE A 146 23.25 4.02 0.63
CA PHE A 146 23.57 2.68 0.14
C PHE A 146 25.08 2.45 0.16
N ASN A 147 25.89 3.44 -0.21
CA ASN A 147 27.34 3.37 -0.05
C ASN A 147 27.75 3.20 1.42
N ASP A 148 27.15 3.97 2.32
CA ASP A 148 27.46 3.93 3.76
C ASP A 148 27.08 2.57 4.39
N LEU A 149 25.99 1.96 3.94
CA LEU A 149 25.49 0.69 4.45
C LEU A 149 26.02 -0.54 3.68
N GLY A 150 26.84 -0.35 2.64
CA GLY A 150 27.31 -1.43 1.78
C GLY A 150 26.20 -2.16 1.02
N ILE A 151 25.14 -1.42 0.63
CA ILE A 151 24.01 -1.94 -0.14
C ILE A 151 24.25 -1.68 -1.62
N GLU A 152 24.29 -2.74 -2.43
CA GLU A 152 24.43 -2.60 -3.88
C GLU A 152 23.11 -2.18 -4.54
N PRO A 153 23.10 -1.13 -5.39
CA PRO A 153 21.92 -0.77 -6.17
C PRO A 153 21.48 -1.89 -7.13
N ILE A 154 20.18 -2.12 -7.22
CA ILE A 154 19.61 -3.16 -8.09
C ILE A 154 19.41 -2.62 -9.50
N GLN A 155 20.08 -3.23 -10.47
CA GLN A 155 19.74 -3.06 -11.88
C GLN A 155 18.48 -3.86 -12.22
N LEU A 156 17.38 -3.14 -12.48
CA LEU A 156 16.11 -3.75 -12.88
C LEU A 156 16.24 -4.46 -14.23
N GLN A 157 15.71 -5.67 -14.29
CA GLN A 157 15.62 -6.49 -15.50
C GLN A 157 14.23 -6.44 -16.08
N MET A 158 14.06 -7.12 -17.21
CA MET A 158 12.78 -7.28 -17.90
C MET A 158 11.64 -7.62 -16.93
N LYS A 159 10.47 -6.99 -17.11
CA LYS A 159 9.28 -7.07 -16.24
C LYS A 159 9.40 -6.45 -14.85
N GLU A 160 10.60 -6.29 -14.28
CA GLU A 160 10.73 -5.97 -12.86
C GLU A 160 10.21 -4.58 -12.49
N GLY A 161 10.37 -3.59 -13.38
CA GLY A 161 9.76 -2.27 -13.18
C GLY A 161 8.23 -2.37 -13.11
N VAL A 162 7.62 -3.07 -14.05
CA VAL A 162 6.17 -3.33 -14.08
C VAL A 162 5.73 -4.11 -12.85
N ALA A 163 6.48 -5.15 -12.46
CA ALA A 163 6.19 -5.93 -11.28
C ALA A 163 6.26 -5.09 -10.00
N ILE A 164 7.12 -4.07 -9.91
CA ILE A 164 7.17 -3.17 -8.75
C ILE A 164 5.94 -2.26 -8.71
N VAL A 165 5.55 -1.67 -9.84
CA VAL A 165 4.52 -0.61 -9.86
C VAL A 165 3.10 -1.11 -10.01
N ASN A 166 2.91 -2.26 -10.65
CA ASN A 166 1.59 -2.79 -10.97
C ASN A 166 1.01 -3.57 -9.78
N GLY A 167 0.32 -2.83 -8.91
CA GLY A 167 -0.49 -3.37 -7.83
C GLY A 167 -1.05 -2.27 -6.94
N THR A 168 -1.96 -2.62 -6.04
CA THR A 168 -2.69 -1.68 -5.19
C THR A 168 -2.03 -1.48 -3.82
N SER A 169 -0.73 -1.74 -3.69
CA SER A 169 -0.06 -1.82 -2.38
C SER A 169 -0.10 -0.50 -1.61
N PHE A 170 -0.07 0.65 -2.29
CA PHE A 170 -0.15 1.96 -1.64
C PHE A 170 -1.58 2.24 -1.16
N THR A 171 -2.59 2.03 -2.01
CA THR A 171 -3.99 2.19 -1.63
C THR A 171 -4.41 1.20 -0.53
N SER A 172 -3.95 -0.05 -0.61
CA SER A 172 -4.15 -1.07 0.43
C SER A 172 -3.47 -0.70 1.74
N ALA A 173 -2.28 -0.09 1.71
CA ALA A 173 -1.61 0.40 2.91
C ALA A 173 -2.42 1.50 3.61
N ILE A 174 -2.91 2.48 2.84
CA ILE A 174 -3.76 3.55 3.37
C ILE A 174 -5.03 2.97 4.01
N ALA A 175 -5.71 2.06 3.31
CA ALA A 175 -6.93 1.42 3.82
C ALA A 175 -6.67 0.60 5.09
N ALA A 176 -5.59 -0.20 5.12
CA ALA A 176 -5.23 -1.01 6.28
C ALA A 176 -4.95 -0.15 7.52
N ILE A 177 -4.18 0.94 7.37
CA ILE A 177 -3.91 1.88 8.46
C ILE A 177 -5.18 2.60 8.91
N ALA A 178 -6.06 3.00 7.97
CA ALA A 178 -7.33 3.63 8.30
C ALA A 178 -8.26 2.69 9.10
N ILE A 179 -8.38 1.43 8.69
CA ILE A 179 -9.16 0.41 9.40
C ILE A 179 -8.59 0.17 10.79
N HIS A 180 -7.26 0.01 10.91
CA HIS A 180 -6.61 -0.17 12.21
C HIS A 180 -6.88 1.00 13.16
N LYS A 181 -6.76 2.24 12.68
CA LYS A 181 -7.09 3.44 13.46
C LYS A 181 -8.57 3.49 13.84
N LEU A 182 -9.47 3.08 12.95
CA LEU A 182 -10.90 3.03 13.22
C LEU A 182 -11.25 2.03 14.33
N CYS A 183 -10.56 0.89 14.43
CA CYS A 183 -10.75 -0.05 15.52
C CYS A 183 -10.50 0.57 16.90
N TYR A 184 -9.63 1.57 17.00
CA TYR A 184 -9.39 2.32 18.23
C TYR A 184 -10.35 3.51 18.39
N TYR A 185 -10.52 4.32 17.34
CA TYR A 185 -11.29 5.56 17.43
C TYR A 185 -12.80 5.32 17.53
N LEU A 186 -13.34 4.27 16.91
CA LEU A 186 -14.78 4.05 16.91
C LEU A 186 -15.35 3.78 18.32
N PRO A 187 -14.81 2.83 19.13
CA PRO A 187 -15.27 2.65 20.52
C PRO A 187 -15.06 3.91 21.38
N LEU A 188 -13.95 4.63 21.18
CA LEU A 188 -13.68 5.87 21.90
C LEU A 188 -14.73 6.95 21.58
N SER A 189 -15.08 7.12 20.31
CA SER A 189 -16.13 8.06 19.90
C SER A 189 -17.49 7.67 20.45
N ILE A 190 -17.84 6.39 20.45
CA ILE A 190 -19.10 5.91 21.03
C ILE A 190 -19.13 6.14 22.55
N SER A 191 -18.00 5.93 23.24
CA SER A 191 -17.87 6.22 24.68
C SER A 191 -18.06 7.72 24.97
N ALA A 192 -17.49 8.60 24.15
CA ALA A 192 -17.70 10.04 24.28
C ALA A 192 -19.17 10.42 24.04
N ILE A 193 -19.86 9.77 23.09
CA ILE A 193 -21.31 9.95 22.90
C ILE A 193 -22.07 9.53 24.15
N ALA A 194 -21.73 8.41 24.79
CA ALA A 194 -22.37 7.98 26.03
C ALA A 194 -22.23 9.02 27.15
N VAL A 195 -21.04 9.59 27.35
CA VAL A 195 -20.83 10.68 28.32
C VAL A 195 -21.69 11.91 28.00
N CYS A 196 -21.81 12.29 26.72
CA CYS A 196 -22.70 13.38 26.31
C CYS A 196 -24.16 13.04 26.60
N CYS A 197 -24.59 11.79 26.39
CA CYS A 197 -25.94 11.35 26.73
C CYS A 197 -26.22 11.48 28.24
N GLU A 198 -25.27 11.12 29.10
CA GLU A 198 -25.39 11.32 30.54
C GLU A 198 -25.49 12.80 30.91
N ALA A 199 -24.61 13.64 30.37
CA ALA A 199 -24.60 15.08 30.64
C ALA A 199 -25.88 15.78 30.18
N MET A 200 -26.55 15.25 29.16
CA MET A 200 -27.81 15.75 28.62
C MET A 200 -29.05 15.10 29.25
N LEU A 201 -28.89 14.21 30.25
CA LEU A 201 -29.99 13.48 30.88
C LEU A 201 -30.84 12.71 29.84
N ALA A 202 -30.17 12.04 28.92
CA ALA A 202 -30.83 11.29 27.86
C ALA A 202 -31.74 10.18 28.41
N MET A 203 -32.85 9.91 27.72
CA MET A 203 -33.77 8.82 28.07
C MET A 203 -33.20 7.47 27.63
N ASP A 204 -33.12 6.52 28.57
CA ASP A 204 -32.62 5.17 28.32
C ASP A 204 -33.49 4.36 27.35
N SER A 205 -34.79 4.61 27.34
CA SER A 205 -35.77 3.97 26.44
C SER A 205 -35.43 4.12 24.97
N SER A 206 -34.75 5.20 24.58
CA SER A 206 -34.30 5.40 23.20
C SER A 206 -33.23 4.39 22.78
N TYR A 207 -32.60 3.75 23.76
CA TYR A 207 -31.58 2.72 23.60
C TYR A 207 -32.07 1.32 23.97
N ASP A 208 -33.37 1.12 24.20
CA ASP A 208 -33.92 -0.18 24.60
C ASP A 208 -33.59 -1.28 23.56
N PRO A 209 -33.14 -2.48 23.99
CA PRO A 209 -32.85 -3.59 23.08
C PRO A 209 -33.97 -3.88 22.07
N PHE A 210 -35.24 -3.85 22.48
CA PHE A 210 -36.39 -4.12 21.62
C PHE A 210 -36.46 -3.18 20.40
N LEU A 211 -36.17 -1.88 20.59
CA LEU A 211 -36.19 -0.89 19.52
C LEU A 211 -35.10 -1.14 18.47
N HIS A 212 -33.95 -1.65 18.89
CA HIS A 212 -32.83 -1.88 17.97
C HIS A 212 -32.88 -3.27 17.34
N GLU A 213 -33.29 -4.28 18.09
CA GLU A 213 -33.43 -5.67 17.62
C GLU A 213 -34.53 -5.79 16.56
N SER A 214 -35.62 -5.03 16.68
CA SER A 214 -36.70 -4.97 15.69
C SER A 214 -36.28 -4.40 14.32
N LYS A 215 -35.14 -3.70 14.24
CA LYS A 215 -34.59 -3.14 12.98
C LYS A 215 -33.61 -4.08 12.28
N HIS A 216 -33.17 -5.15 12.92
CA HIS A 216 -32.26 -6.18 12.37
C HIS A 216 -30.92 -5.66 11.82
N HIS A 217 -30.49 -4.46 12.19
CA HIS A 217 -29.18 -3.92 11.84
C HIS A 217 -28.16 -4.28 12.91
N LYS A 218 -27.34 -5.30 12.65
CA LYS A 218 -26.33 -5.83 13.60
C LYS A 218 -25.51 -4.73 14.26
N SER A 219 -24.86 -3.85 13.48
CA SER A 219 -24.00 -2.80 14.03
C SER A 219 -24.77 -1.75 14.84
N GLN A 220 -26.03 -1.48 14.51
CA GLN A 220 -26.86 -0.57 15.30
C GLN A 220 -27.18 -1.18 16.67
N ILE A 221 -27.50 -2.47 16.72
CA ILE A 221 -27.74 -3.22 17.96
C ILE A 221 -26.49 -3.22 18.83
N GLU A 222 -25.32 -3.48 18.23
CA GLU A 222 -24.03 -3.47 18.93
C GLU A 222 -23.68 -2.09 19.51
N VAL A 223 -23.86 -1.02 18.74
CA VAL A 223 -23.60 0.36 19.22
C VAL A 223 -24.53 0.74 20.35
N ALA A 224 -25.83 0.44 20.25
CA ALA A 224 -26.78 0.72 21.32
C ALA A 224 -26.45 -0.06 22.60
N ALA A 225 -26.07 -1.34 22.47
CA ALA A 225 -25.64 -2.14 23.61
C ALA A 225 -24.36 -1.59 24.26
N PHE A 226 -23.39 -1.15 23.46
CA PHE A 226 -22.17 -0.53 23.98
C PHE A 226 -22.45 0.76 24.75
N ILE A 227 -23.31 1.65 24.22
CA ILE A 227 -23.72 2.88 24.92
C ILE A 227 -24.39 2.51 26.25
N ARG A 228 -25.29 1.51 26.26
CA ARG A 228 -25.93 1.06 27.50
C ARG A 228 -24.94 0.51 28.53
N GLN A 229 -23.86 -0.11 28.08
CA GLN A 229 -22.81 -0.59 28.97
C GLN A 229 -22.01 0.57 29.58
N CYS A 230 -21.76 1.65 28.82
CA CYS A 230 -20.98 2.78 29.30
C CYS A 230 -21.62 3.52 30.49
N TRP A 231 -22.95 3.62 30.53
CA TRP A 231 -23.67 4.34 31.59
C TRP A 231 -24.27 3.40 32.65
N GLU A 232 -23.83 2.14 32.70
CA GLU A 232 -24.29 1.20 33.71
C GLU A 232 -23.93 1.72 35.11
N GLY A 233 -24.93 1.82 36.00
CA GLY A 233 -24.76 2.43 37.32
C GLY A 233 -24.81 3.97 37.36
N SER A 234 -25.07 4.63 36.23
CA SER A 234 -25.26 6.08 36.18
C SER A 234 -26.53 6.53 36.89
N GLU A 235 -26.42 7.52 37.78
CA GLU A 235 -27.57 8.16 38.44
C GLU A 235 -28.23 9.24 37.57
N SER A 236 -27.53 9.71 36.53
CA SER A 236 -27.99 10.77 35.62
C SER A 236 -28.87 10.25 34.49
N ILE A 237 -28.82 8.94 34.22
CA ILE A 237 -29.64 8.28 33.21
C ILE A 237 -30.91 7.78 33.86
N HIS A 238 -32.03 8.40 33.49
CA HIS A 238 -33.32 8.04 34.03
C HIS A 238 -33.84 6.78 33.37
N TYR A 239 -33.78 5.68 34.13
CA TYR A 239 -34.41 4.43 33.73
C TYR A 239 -35.93 4.59 33.68
N SER A 240 -36.46 4.65 32.47
CA SER A 240 -37.90 4.68 32.26
C SER A 240 -38.50 3.31 32.57
N LYS A 241 -39.13 3.19 33.74
CA LYS A 241 -39.94 2.03 34.11
C LYS A 241 -41.20 2.02 33.24
N PHE A 242 -41.19 1.26 32.16
CA PHE A 242 -42.42 0.85 31.49
C PHE A 242 -43.08 -0.31 32.24
#